data_AF-A0A8X7CEV9-F1
#
_entry.id   AF-A0A8X7CEV9-F1
#
_cell.length_a   1.000
_cell.length_b   1.000
_cell.length_c   1.000
_cell.angle_alpha   90.00
_cell.angle_beta   90.00
_cell.angle_gamma   90.00
#
_symmetry.space_group_name_H-M   'P 1'
#
loop_
_entity.id
_entity.type
_entity.pdbx_description
1 polymer ?
#
loop_
_entity_poly.entity_id
_entity_poly.type
_entity_poly.pdbx_seq_one_letter_code
_entity_poly.pdbx_strand_id
1 'polypeptide(L)'
;MRIRLPKKTRSMWNPLNWISSEDLNATLITSGYFVTFFAVSFIVVWKIFKKMHQFELPARDISKGHRWCAINTFSNTAYCSICSTLVIDGYFCDSCGVCADHSCYKKADKTLQCKALASCNELMKHHWVKGNIPSVYPCGICEEECGAEAGLSDFRCCWCQRVVHKNCLKNVSEICDFGPYRSFIVPPSCVTLKKVGLKGHRHLVVDEVRPPPYEPWSPLIVIGNRKSGNNEGENVLNSFRSYLNPAQYRLGQKGLELGRPSF
;
A
#
# COMPACT_ATOMS: atom_id res chain seq x y z
N MET A 1 -56.73 -55.34 79.63
CA MET A 1 -57.13 -54.39 78.57
C MET A 1 -55.87 -53.90 77.88
N ARG A 2 -55.51 -54.42 76.69
CA ARG A 2 -54.31 -54.02 75.93
C ARG A 2 -54.71 -53.00 74.88
N ILE A 3 -54.26 -51.76 75.02
CA ILE A 3 -54.50 -50.68 74.05
C ILE A 3 -53.33 -50.71 73.04
N ARG A 4 -53.63 -51.00 71.77
CA ARG A 4 -52.66 -50.88 70.66
C ARG A 4 -52.63 -49.42 70.19
N LEU A 5 -51.46 -48.78 70.24
CA LEU A 5 -51.24 -47.48 69.59
C LEU A 5 -50.99 -47.66 68.08
N PRO A 6 -51.47 -46.74 67.23
CA PRO A 6 -51.32 -46.87 65.78
C PRO A 6 -49.90 -46.52 65.33
N LYS A 7 -49.36 -47.31 64.39
CA LYS A 7 -48.06 -47.04 63.75
C LYS A 7 -48.19 -45.82 62.83
N LYS A 8 -47.48 -44.74 63.15
CA LYS A 8 -47.32 -43.57 62.30
C LYS A 8 -46.29 -43.89 61.22
N THR A 9 -46.75 -44.12 59.99
CA THR A 9 -45.88 -44.25 58.81
C THR A 9 -45.23 -42.90 58.53
N ARG A 10 -43.90 -42.79 58.70
CA ARG A 10 -43.10 -41.66 58.20
C ARG A 10 -42.92 -41.83 56.70
N SER A 11 -43.60 -41.02 55.90
CA SER A 11 -43.25 -40.84 54.49
C SER A 11 -41.85 -40.21 54.43
N MET A 12 -40.90 -40.90 53.80
CA MET A 12 -39.57 -40.35 53.53
C MET A 12 -39.72 -39.13 52.60
N TRP A 13 -39.26 -37.97 53.08
CA TRP A 13 -39.07 -36.79 52.25
C TRP A 13 -38.02 -37.12 51.18
N ASN A 14 -38.39 -37.04 49.90
CA ASN A 14 -37.45 -37.17 48.78
C ASN A 14 -37.18 -35.76 48.21
N PRO A 15 -35.97 -35.19 48.39
CA PRO A 15 -35.67 -33.81 48.00
C PRO A 15 -35.66 -33.56 46.47
N LEU A 16 -35.77 -34.63 45.66
CA LEU A 16 -35.66 -34.58 44.20
C LEU A 16 -36.98 -34.22 43.48
N ASN A 17 -38.11 -34.11 44.18
CA ASN A 17 -39.43 -33.88 43.57
C ASN A 17 -39.87 -32.40 43.51
N TRP A 18 -38.97 -31.44 43.73
CA TRP A 18 -39.32 -30.01 43.86
C TRP A 18 -38.86 -29.12 42.69
N ILE A 19 -38.38 -29.68 41.58
CA ILE A 19 -38.10 -28.89 40.37
C ILE A 19 -39.33 -29.00 39.48
N SER A 20 -40.14 -27.93 39.44
CA SER A 20 -41.28 -27.89 38.52
C SER A 20 -40.78 -27.83 37.06
N SER A 21 -41.55 -28.34 36.11
CA SER A 21 -41.22 -28.22 34.69
C SER A 21 -41.06 -26.76 34.24
N GLU A 22 -41.73 -25.83 34.94
CA GLU A 22 -41.62 -24.39 34.73
C GLU A 22 -40.26 -23.85 35.16
N ASP A 23 -39.71 -24.31 36.29
CA ASP A 23 -38.36 -23.95 36.77
C ASP A 23 -37.26 -24.50 35.85
N LEU A 24 -37.45 -25.72 35.33
CA LEU A 24 -36.54 -26.31 34.34
C LEU A 24 -36.58 -25.54 33.01
N ASN A 25 -37.76 -25.13 32.56
CA ASN A 25 -37.90 -24.30 31.36
C ASN A 25 -37.31 -22.89 31.56
N ALA A 26 -37.51 -22.27 32.72
CA ALA A 26 -36.95 -20.96 33.04
C ALA A 26 -35.41 -20.98 33.12
N THR A 27 -34.83 -22.05 33.68
CA THR A 27 -33.37 -22.24 33.70
C THR A 27 -32.80 -22.52 32.30
N LEU A 28 -33.49 -23.29 31.46
CA LEU A 28 -33.10 -23.50 30.07
C LEU A 28 -33.16 -22.20 29.25
N ILE A 29 -34.23 -21.42 29.39
CA ILE A 29 -34.41 -20.12 28.70
C ILE A 29 -33.33 -19.13 29.13
N THR A 30 -33.09 -18.98 30.43
CA THR A 30 -32.04 -18.08 30.95
C THR A 30 -30.65 -18.53 30.50
N SER A 31 -30.34 -19.83 30.52
CA SER A 31 -29.08 -20.35 29.99
C SER A 31 -28.91 -20.09 28.49
N GLY A 32 -29.99 -20.18 27.69
CA GLY A 32 -29.99 -19.83 26.28
C GLY A 32 -29.68 -18.34 26.04
N TYR A 33 -30.24 -17.44 26.85
CA TYR A 33 -29.91 -16.01 26.78
C TYR A 33 -28.44 -15.73 27.13
N PHE A 34 -27.88 -16.42 28.13
CA PHE A 34 -26.45 -16.29 28.44
C PHE A 34 -25.56 -16.76 27.29
N VAL A 35 -25.84 -17.93 26.70
CA VAL A 35 -25.04 -18.47 25.58
C VAL A 35 -25.09 -17.53 24.37
N THR A 36 -26.27 -17.02 24.02
CA THR A 36 -26.42 -16.07 22.92
C THR A 36 -25.72 -14.73 23.20
N PHE A 37 -25.81 -14.22 24.42
CA PHE A 37 -25.11 -12.99 24.83
C PHE A 37 -23.58 -13.13 24.73
N PHE A 38 -23.01 -14.23 25.22
CA PHE A 38 -21.56 -14.48 25.13
C PHE A 38 -21.11 -14.71 23.69
N ALA A 39 -21.90 -15.41 22.87
CA ALA A 39 -21.60 -15.60 21.44
C ALA A 39 -21.60 -14.25 20.69
N VAL A 40 -22.60 -13.40 20.92
CA VAL A 40 -22.67 -12.06 20.31
C VAL A 40 -21.51 -11.20 20.79
N SER A 41 -21.24 -11.20 22.10
CA SER A 41 -20.12 -10.45 22.69
C SER A 41 -18.77 -10.91 22.11
N PHE A 42 -18.56 -12.22 21.97
CA PHE A 42 -17.37 -12.77 21.34
C PHE A 42 -17.25 -12.35 19.87
N ILE A 43 -18.34 -12.38 19.09
CA ILE A 43 -18.34 -11.90 17.70
C ILE A 43 -18.02 -10.40 17.63
N VAL A 44 -18.56 -9.60 18.54
CA VAL A 44 -18.30 -8.16 18.60
C VAL A 44 -16.84 -7.89 18.98
N VAL A 45 -16.34 -8.55 20.03
CA VAL A 45 -14.93 -8.44 20.45
C VAL A 45 -14.01 -8.92 19.34
N TRP A 46 -14.30 -10.04 18.68
CA TRP A 46 -13.52 -10.53 17.55
C TRP A 46 -13.55 -9.56 16.37
N LYS A 47 -14.71 -8.96 16.05
CA LYS A 47 -14.79 -7.90 15.02
C LYS A 47 -13.97 -6.67 15.41
N ILE A 48 -14.00 -6.25 16.67
CA ILE A 48 -13.19 -5.13 17.18
C ILE A 48 -11.71 -5.49 17.09
N PHE A 49 -11.31 -6.68 17.53
CA PHE A 49 -9.93 -7.15 17.51
C PHE A 49 -9.40 -7.28 16.08
N LYS A 50 -10.21 -7.85 15.18
CA LYS A 50 -9.91 -7.93 13.73
C LYS A 50 -9.78 -6.54 13.11
N LYS A 51 -10.64 -5.60 13.48
CA LYS A 51 -10.56 -4.20 13.03
C LYS A 51 -9.33 -3.49 13.58
N MET A 52 -8.94 -3.78 14.82
CA MET A 52 -7.74 -3.22 15.46
C MET A 52 -6.45 -3.76 14.82
N HIS A 53 -6.42 -5.02 14.41
CA HIS A 53 -5.29 -5.62 13.73
C HIS A 53 -5.17 -5.28 12.24
N GLN A 54 -6.23 -4.72 11.63
CA GLN A 54 -6.21 -4.27 10.25
C GLN A 54 -5.61 -2.87 10.17
N PHE A 55 -4.28 -2.78 10.21
CA PHE A 55 -3.58 -1.55 9.88
C PHE A 55 -3.89 -1.20 8.41
N GLU A 56 -4.72 -0.17 8.21
CA GLU A 56 -4.97 0.37 6.89
C GLU A 56 -3.68 1.02 6.36
N LEU A 57 -3.17 0.49 5.24
CA LEU A 57 -2.05 1.10 4.52
C LEU A 57 -2.61 2.12 3.53
N PRO A 58 -2.55 3.43 3.80
CA PRO A 58 -3.09 4.43 2.90
C PRO A 58 -2.35 4.37 1.56
N ALA A 59 -3.13 4.17 0.50
CA ALA A 59 -2.65 4.18 -0.87
C ALA A 59 -2.80 5.59 -1.44
N ARG A 60 -1.74 6.09 -2.07
CA ARG A 60 -1.81 7.36 -2.78
C ARG A 60 -2.72 7.19 -4.00
N ASP A 61 -3.68 8.11 -4.13
CA ASP A 61 -4.48 8.23 -5.34
C ASP A 61 -3.66 8.87 -6.48
N ILE A 62 -3.20 8.04 -7.42
CA ILE A 62 -2.42 8.50 -8.60
C ILE A 62 -3.30 9.29 -9.57
N SER A 63 -4.63 9.11 -9.55
CA SER A 63 -5.53 9.91 -10.38
C SER A 63 -5.50 11.40 -10.05
N LYS A 64 -4.96 11.77 -8.88
CA LYS A 64 -4.73 13.15 -8.46
C LYS A 64 -3.47 13.78 -9.06
N GLY A 65 -2.73 13.06 -9.91
CA GLY A 65 -1.55 13.56 -10.61
C GLY A 65 -0.21 13.10 -10.03
N HIS A 66 0.86 13.72 -10.51
CA HIS A 66 2.26 13.41 -10.22
C HIS A 66 2.68 13.86 -8.81
N ARG A 67 3.77 13.30 -8.29
CA ARG A 67 4.38 13.76 -7.02
C ARG A 67 5.34 14.91 -7.29
N TRP A 68 4.85 16.13 -7.39
CA TRP A 68 5.72 17.27 -7.69
C TRP A 68 6.62 17.63 -6.51
N CYS A 69 7.93 17.65 -6.77
CA CYS A 69 8.97 18.17 -5.91
C CYS A 69 9.58 19.39 -6.61
N ALA A 70 9.85 20.45 -5.85
CA ALA A 70 10.54 21.62 -6.39
C ALA A 70 11.95 21.22 -6.84
N ILE A 71 12.34 21.74 -8.00
CA ILE A 71 13.70 21.62 -8.49
C ILE A 71 14.55 22.59 -7.67
N ASN A 72 15.32 22.08 -6.71
CA ASN A 72 16.32 22.89 -6.03
C ASN A 72 17.56 22.92 -6.93
N THR A 73 17.88 24.11 -7.46
CA THR A 73 19.10 24.47 -8.22
C THR A 73 19.98 23.29 -8.60
N PHE A 74 19.70 22.72 -9.77
CA PHE A 74 20.38 21.53 -10.25
C PHE A 74 21.88 21.73 -10.50
N SER A 75 22.63 20.64 -10.37
CA SER A 75 23.92 20.41 -11.05
C SER A 75 23.78 20.05 -12.55
N ASN A 76 22.57 19.79 -13.04
CA ASN A 76 22.22 19.33 -14.40
C ASN A 76 21.07 20.11 -15.05
N THR A 77 21.12 20.33 -16.37
CA THR A 77 20.03 20.96 -17.16
C THR A 77 18.83 20.02 -17.34
N ALA A 78 17.62 20.46 -16.98
CA ALA A 78 16.38 19.71 -17.18
C ALA A 78 15.46 20.39 -18.19
N TYR A 79 14.67 19.62 -18.93
CA TYR A 79 13.70 20.12 -19.91
C TYR A 79 12.27 19.72 -19.54
N CYS A 80 11.31 20.59 -19.80
CA CYS A 80 9.91 20.36 -19.51
C CYS A 80 9.35 19.27 -20.44
N SER A 81 8.76 18.22 -19.87
CA SER A 81 8.15 17.11 -20.61
C SER A 81 6.89 17.50 -21.42
N ILE A 82 6.42 18.75 -21.32
CA ILE A 82 5.26 19.28 -22.04
C ILE A 82 5.68 20.21 -23.18
N CYS A 83 6.38 21.31 -22.88
CA CYS A 83 6.78 22.31 -23.86
C CYS A 83 8.20 22.11 -24.42
N SER A 84 8.96 21.14 -23.88
CA SER A 84 10.34 20.83 -24.27
C SER A 84 11.33 21.99 -24.10
N THR A 85 10.99 23.01 -23.32
CA THR A 85 11.90 24.12 -22.99
C THR A 85 12.76 23.79 -21.78
N LEU A 86 13.92 24.44 -21.68
CA LEU A 86 14.80 24.32 -20.52
C LEU A 86 14.08 24.84 -19.26
N VAL A 87 14.11 24.05 -18.19
CA VAL A 87 13.53 24.39 -16.88
C VAL A 87 14.63 24.96 -16.00
N ILE A 88 14.54 26.26 -15.73
CA ILE A 88 15.41 26.95 -14.76
C ILE A 88 14.83 26.79 -13.35
N ASP A 89 13.52 26.96 -13.23
CA ASP A 89 12.74 26.77 -12.01
C ASP A 89 11.44 26.03 -12.34
N GLY A 90 11.05 25.09 -11.48
CA GLY A 90 9.90 24.23 -11.73
C GLY A 90 9.86 23.00 -10.85
N TYR A 91 9.26 21.94 -11.39
CA TYR A 91 8.96 20.73 -10.63
C TYR A 91 9.43 19.47 -11.36
N PHE A 92 9.86 18.48 -10.59
CA PHE A 92 10.07 17.12 -11.07
C PHE A 92 9.21 16.15 -10.27
N CYS A 93 8.80 15.05 -10.89
CA CYS A 93 8.11 13.99 -10.19
C CYS A 93 9.12 12.99 -9.62
N ASP A 94 9.20 12.87 -8.30
CA ASP A 94 10.09 11.91 -7.62
C ASP A 94 9.76 10.42 -7.89
N SER A 95 8.60 10.14 -8.50
CA SER A 95 8.08 8.79 -8.70
C SER A 95 8.33 8.29 -10.12
N CYS A 96 8.06 9.11 -11.14
CA CYS A 96 8.25 8.74 -12.55
C CYS A 96 9.42 9.47 -13.23
N GLY A 97 9.85 10.63 -12.73
CA GLY A 97 10.90 11.46 -13.33
C GLY A 97 10.42 12.48 -14.38
N VAL A 98 9.10 12.66 -14.57
CA VAL A 98 8.56 13.74 -15.41
C VAL A 98 8.96 15.09 -14.83
N CYS A 99 9.43 16.01 -15.68
CA CYS A 99 9.76 17.38 -15.29
C CYS A 99 8.81 18.37 -15.96
N ALA A 100 8.41 19.41 -15.25
CA ALA A 100 7.56 20.46 -15.80
C ALA A 100 7.87 21.82 -15.17
N ASP A 101 7.80 22.88 -15.98
CA ASP A 101 7.84 24.25 -15.47
C ASP A 101 6.55 24.60 -14.68
N HIS A 102 6.55 25.78 -14.04
CA HIS A 102 5.43 26.29 -13.26
C HIS A 102 4.11 26.40 -14.04
N SER A 103 4.17 26.68 -15.34
CA SER A 103 2.98 26.82 -16.19
C SER A 103 2.44 25.47 -16.68
N CYS A 104 3.32 24.46 -16.79
CA CYS A 104 3.04 23.18 -17.43
C CYS A 104 2.72 22.05 -16.45
N TYR A 105 3.09 22.12 -15.17
CA TYR A 105 2.90 20.97 -14.25
C TYR A 105 1.44 20.50 -14.13
N LYS A 106 0.47 21.44 -14.08
CA LYS A 106 -0.96 21.12 -14.08
C LYS A 106 -1.43 20.48 -15.39
N LYS A 107 -0.78 20.81 -16.50
CA LYS A 107 -1.06 20.19 -17.81
C LYS A 107 -0.46 18.78 -17.83
N ALA A 108 0.75 18.61 -17.29
CA ALA A 108 1.38 17.30 -17.15
C ALA A 108 0.56 16.32 -16.31
N ASP A 109 -0.08 16.77 -15.22
CA ASP A 109 -1.02 15.94 -14.43
C ASP A 109 -2.19 15.38 -15.24
N LYS A 110 -2.60 16.07 -16.31
CA LYS A 110 -3.72 15.67 -17.15
C LYS A 110 -3.30 14.85 -18.36
N THR A 111 -2.12 15.10 -18.91
CA THR A 111 -1.68 14.53 -20.19
C THR A 111 -0.70 13.38 -20.05
N LEU A 112 0.09 13.34 -18.98
CA LEU A 112 1.11 12.34 -18.74
C LEU A 112 0.70 11.45 -17.57
N GLN A 113 0.85 10.14 -17.72
CA GLN A 113 0.59 9.19 -16.66
C GLN A 113 1.77 9.11 -15.70
N CYS A 114 1.51 8.94 -14.41
CA CYS A 114 2.54 8.66 -13.41
C CYS A 114 2.71 7.14 -13.23
N LYS A 115 3.72 6.75 -12.44
CA LYS A 115 4.02 5.37 -12.06
C LYS A 115 2.80 4.72 -11.41
N ALA A 116 2.33 3.61 -11.97
CA ALA A 116 1.14 2.91 -11.49
C ALA A 116 1.34 2.32 -10.08
N LEU A 117 0.29 2.38 -9.26
CA LEU A 117 0.23 1.77 -7.92
C LEU A 117 -0.25 0.33 -8.01
N ALA A 118 -1.33 0.13 -8.77
CA ALA A 118 -1.99 -1.13 -9.02
C ALA A 118 -2.37 -1.24 -10.50
N SER A 119 -2.46 -2.46 -11.02
CA SER A 119 -2.85 -2.77 -12.40
C SER A 119 -3.66 -4.06 -12.44
N CYS A 120 -4.68 -4.11 -13.28
CA CYS A 120 -5.40 -5.36 -13.57
C CYS A 120 -4.71 -6.21 -14.65
N ASN A 121 -3.74 -5.65 -15.37
CA ASN A 121 -2.98 -6.38 -16.37
C ASN A 121 -1.88 -7.17 -15.68
N GLU A 122 -1.84 -8.48 -15.89
CA GLU A 122 -0.79 -9.37 -15.36
C GLU A 122 0.59 -9.02 -15.93
N LEU A 123 0.64 -8.70 -17.23
CA LEU A 123 1.85 -8.32 -17.93
C LEU A 123 2.09 -6.81 -17.80
N MET A 124 3.24 -6.46 -17.24
CA MET A 124 3.62 -5.07 -17.01
C MET A 124 4.41 -4.54 -18.20
N LYS A 125 3.88 -3.52 -18.87
CA LYS A 125 4.60 -2.80 -19.92
C LYS A 125 5.62 -1.83 -19.33
N HIS A 126 6.63 -1.50 -20.12
CA HIS A 126 7.52 -0.40 -19.79
C HIS A 126 6.74 0.92 -19.66
N HIS A 127 7.11 1.72 -18.66
CA HIS A 127 6.60 3.08 -18.50
C HIS A 127 7.73 4.05 -18.84
N TRP A 128 7.78 4.47 -20.10
CA TRP A 128 8.82 5.33 -20.64
C TRP A 128 8.55 6.80 -20.33
N VAL A 129 9.55 7.47 -19.75
CA VAL A 129 9.61 8.91 -19.59
C VAL A 129 10.70 9.44 -20.51
N LYS A 130 10.37 10.51 -21.22
CA LYS A 130 11.24 11.10 -22.25
C LYS A 130 12.25 12.07 -21.60
N GLY A 131 13.53 11.88 -21.90
CA GLY A 131 14.67 12.72 -21.55
C GLY A 131 14.96 12.84 -20.06
N ASN A 132 15.65 13.93 -19.69
CA ASN A 132 16.08 14.25 -18.32
C ASN A 132 16.90 13.13 -17.66
N ILE A 133 17.83 12.57 -18.44
CA ILE A 133 18.73 11.54 -17.95
C ILE A 133 19.82 12.22 -17.11
N PRO A 134 19.98 11.85 -15.83
CA PRO A 134 20.82 12.59 -14.89
C PRO A 134 22.33 12.47 -15.14
N SER A 135 22.77 11.50 -15.95
CA SER A 135 24.16 11.34 -16.37
C SER A 135 24.21 10.67 -17.73
N VAL A 136 25.38 10.62 -18.36
CA VAL A 136 25.58 9.76 -19.53
C VAL A 136 25.32 8.31 -19.10
N TYR A 137 24.40 7.63 -19.78
CA TYR A 137 24.05 6.22 -19.52
C TYR A 137 24.17 5.42 -20.82
N PRO A 138 24.71 4.19 -20.77
CA PRO A 138 24.73 3.33 -21.95
C PRO A 138 23.30 2.92 -22.34
N CYS A 139 23.01 2.97 -23.63
CA CYS A 139 21.77 2.48 -24.20
C CYS A 139 21.62 0.98 -23.92
N GLY A 140 20.47 0.55 -23.40
CA GLY A 140 20.19 -0.87 -23.17
C GLY A 140 20.04 -1.75 -24.41
N ILE A 141 20.35 -1.23 -25.62
CA ILE A 141 20.24 -1.93 -26.91
C ILE A 141 21.53 -1.82 -27.72
N CYS A 142 22.02 -0.61 -28.00
CA CYS A 142 23.25 -0.41 -28.80
C CYS A 142 24.49 -0.12 -27.95
N GLU A 143 24.35 -0.01 -26.63
CA GLU A 143 25.43 0.28 -25.66
C GLU A 143 26.13 1.65 -25.82
N GLU A 144 25.77 2.43 -26.83
CA GLU A 144 26.21 3.82 -27.01
C GLU A 144 25.61 4.77 -25.97
N GLU A 145 26.28 5.90 -25.76
CA GLU A 145 25.91 6.92 -24.77
C GLU A 145 24.55 7.58 -25.08
N CYS A 146 23.63 7.52 -24.13
CA CYS A 146 22.40 8.32 -24.08
C CYS A 146 22.59 9.57 -23.22
N GLY A 147 21.83 10.63 -23.51
CA GLY A 147 21.84 11.88 -22.75
C GLY A 147 22.97 12.85 -23.11
N ALA A 148 23.77 12.54 -24.14
CA ALA A 148 24.81 13.45 -24.66
C ALA A 148 24.22 14.65 -25.41
N GLU A 149 23.07 14.47 -26.07
CA GLU A 149 22.37 15.55 -26.75
C GLU A 149 21.53 16.38 -25.76
N ALA A 150 21.68 17.70 -25.83
CA ALA A 150 20.88 18.62 -25.04
C ALA A 150 19.40 18.55 -25.48
N GLY A 151 18.54 18.00 -24.62
CA GLY A 151 17.09 17.99 -24.85
C GLY A 151 16.39 16.71 -24.37
N LEU A 152 15.19 16.51 -24.91
CA LEU A 152 14.37 15.33 -24.67
C LEU A 152 14.46 14.38 -25.87
N SER A 153 15.60 13.73 -26.09
CA SER A 153 15.79 12.80 -27.21
C SER A 153 15.55 11.34 -26.80
N ASP A 154 16.09 10.96 -25.66
CA ASP A 154 16.13 9.57 -25.19
C ASP A 154 14.99 9.23 -24.22
N PHE A 155 14.89 7.96 -23.83
CA PHE A 155 13.81 7.45 -22.99
C PHE A 155 14.37 6.66 -21.82
N ARG A 156 13.80 6.87 -20.63
CA ARG A 156 14.09 6.11 -19.42
C ARG A 156 12.82 5.42 -18.93
N CYS A 157 12.88 4.12 -18.63
CA CYS A 157 11.77 3.42 -18.01
C CYS A 157 11.78 3.65 -16.49
N CYS A 158 10.68 4.15 -15.90
CA CYS A 158 10.62 4.41 -14.45
C CYS A 158 10.49 3.15 -13.57
N TRP A 159 10.39 1.96 -14.19
CA TRP A 159 10.38 0.67 -13.51
C TRP A 159 11.77 0.03 -13.55
N CYS A 160 12.20 -0.43 -14.72
CA CYS A 160 13.48 -1.14 -14.88
C CYS A 160 14.71 -0.23 -14.96
N GLN A 161 14.53 1.09 -14.99
CA GLN A 161 15.60 2.10 -15.07
C GLN A 161 16.46 2.06 -16.34
N ARG A 162 16.15 1.18 -17.31
CA ARG A 162 16.82 1.17 -18.61
C ARG A 162 16.64 2.51 -19.32
N VAL A 163 17.72 2.95 -19.96
CA VAL A 163 17.77 4.11 -20.84
C VAL A 163 17.97 3.61 -22.27
N VAL A 164 17.20 4.15 -23.21
CA VAL A 164 17.27 3.79 -24.63
C VAL A 164 17.09 5.01 -25.51
N HIS A 165 17.78 5.04 -26.65
CA HIS A 165 17.54 6.07 -27.67
C HIS A 165 16.15 5.87 -28.30
N LYS A 166 15.62 6.94 -28.88
CA LYS A 166 14.36 6.92 -29.64
C LYS A 166 14.33 5.81 -30.70
N ASN A 167 15.42 5.64 -31.44
CA ASN A 167 15.52 4.65 -32.52
C ASN A 167 15.68 3.21 -32.00
N CYS A 168 16.18 3.05 -30.78
CA CYS A 168 16.36 1.76 -30.11
C CYS A 168 15.07 1.27 -29.43
N LEU A 169 14.12 2.16 -29.14
CA LEU A 169 12.89 1.84 -28.42
C LEU A 169 12.10 0.68 -29.04
N LYS A 170 12.07 0.59 -30.38
CA LYS A 170 11.39 -0.49 -31.13
C LYS A 170 12.03 -1.88 -30.96
N ASN A 171 13.28 -1.93 -30.53
CA ASN A 171 14.02 -3.17 -30.32
C ASN A 171 13.93 -3.65 -28.86
N VAL A 172 13.29 -2.88 -27.97
CA VAL A 172 13.07 -3.27 -26.58
C VAL A 172 11.85 -4.18 -26.48
N SER A 173 11.92 -5.19 -25.61
CA SER A 173 10.73 -5.96 -25.20
C SER A 173 9.60 -5.02 -24.76
N GLU A 174 8.36 -5.34 -25.17
CA GLU A 174 7.19 -4.57 -24.71
C GLU A 174 6.94 -4.78 -23.21
N ILE A 175 7.28 -5.97 -22.71
CA ILE A 175 7.10 -6.37 -21.32
C ILE A 175 8.34 -5.99 -20.50
N CYS A 176 8.10 -5.25 -19.42
CA CYS A 176 9.10 -4.83 -18.46
C CYS A 176 9.40 -5.95 -17.46
N ASP A 177 10.69 -6.25 -17.33
CA ASP A 177 11.24 -7.23 -16.39
C ASP A 177 11.63 -6.61 -15.03
N PHE A 178 11.34 -5.32 -14.82
CA PHE A 178 11.75 -4.53 -13.65
C PHE A 178 13.27 -4.39 -13.43
N GLY A 179 14.09 -4.88 -14.36
CA GLY A 179 15.54 -4.70 -14.35
C GLY A 179 16.23 -5.19 -13.07
N PRO A 180 17.35 -4.56 -12.66
CA PRO A 180 18.15 -4.99 -11.51
C PRO A 180 17.40 -4.98 -10.17
N TYR A 181 16.34 -4.17 -10.05
CA TYR A 181 15.58 -3.99 -8.81
C TYR A 181 14.36 -4.91 -8.70
N ARG A 182 14.18 -5.84 -9.65
CA ARG A 182 13.01 -6.73 -9.76
C ARG A 182 12.66 -7.47 -8.47
N SER A 183 13.66 -7.95 -7.73
CA SER A 183 13.46 -8.69 -6.47
C SER A 183 12.87 -7.80 -5.36
N PHE A 184 13.11 -6.50 -5.38
CA PHE A 184 12.67 -5.55 -4.35
C PHE A 184 11.36 -4.86 -4.69
N ILE A 185 10.92 -4.89 -5.95
CA ILE A 185 9.72 -4.20 -6.42
C ILE A 185 8.49 -5.08 -6.18
N VAL A 186 7.40 -4.47 -5.71
CA VAL A 186 6.06 -5.06 -5.76
C VAL A 186 5.42 -4.64 -7.09
N PRO A 187 5.24 -5.55 -8.08
CA PRO A 187 4.61 -5.21 -9.34
C PRO A 187 3.21 -4.61 -9.14
N PRO A 188 2.76 -3.65 -9.96
CA PRO A 188 1.39 -3.13 -9.88
C PRO A 188 0.31 -4.22 -10.02
N SER A 189 0.58 -5.28 -10.80
CA SER A 189 -0.32 -6.44 -10.92
C SER A 189 -0.49 -7.24 -9.63
N CYS A 190 0.42 -7.07 -8.67
CA CYS A 190 0.42 -7.75 -7.39
C CYS A 190 -0.26 -6.92 -6.28
N VAL A 191 -0.75 -5.71 -6.57
CA VAL A 191 -1.37 -4.81 -5.58
C VAL A 191 -2.87 -4.70 -5.84
N THR A 192 -3.68 -5.03 -4.83
CA THR A 192 -5.13 -4.77 -4.85
C THR A 192 -5.46 -3.58 -3.97
N LEU A 193 -6.35 -2.71 -4.45
CA LEU A 193 -6.78 -1.50 -3.73
C LEU A 193 -8.24 -1.59 -3.35
N LYS A 194 -8.59 -1.06 -2.17
CA LYS A 194 -9.98 -0.84 -1.76
C LYS A 194 -10.21 0.62 -1.38
N LYS A 195 -11.43 1.10 -1.63
CA LYS A 195 -11.89 2.41 -1.14
C LYS A 195 -12.57 2.20 0.21
N VAL A 196 -12.05 2.86 1.23
CA VAL A 196 -12.59 2.83 2.60
C VAL A 196 -13.01 4.23 3.03
N GLY A 197 -13.80 4.33 4.09
CA GLY A 197 -14.31 5.60 4.62
C GLY A 197 -15.75 5.92 4.20
N LEU A 198 -16.31 6.96 4.83
CA LEU A 198 -17.69 7.41 4.61
C LEU A 198 -17.82 8.21 3.31
N LYS A 199 -19.05 8.32 2.80
CA LYS A 199 -19.37 9.13 1.60
C LYS A 199 -18.88 10.57 1.81
N GLY A 200 -17.97 11.04 0.95
CA GLY A 200 -17.32 12.35 1.05
C GLY A 200 -15.89 12.32 1.60
N HIS A 201 -15.53 11.30 2.39
CA HIS A 201 -14.20 11.12 2.98
C HIS A 201 -13.59 9.75 2.64
N ARG A 202 -13.84 9.26 1.41
CA ARG A 202 -13.26 8.00 0.96
C ARG A 202 -11.78 8.16 0.62
N HIS A 203 -10.95 7.25 1.12
CA HIS A 203 -9.54 7.13 0.73
C HIS A 203 -9.24 5.74 0.20
N LEU A 204 -8.20 5.64 -0.63
CA LEU A 204 -7.68 4.37 -1.11
C LEU A 204 -6.76 3.77 -0.06
N VAL A 205 -6.86 2.47 0.16
CA VAL A 205 -5.91 1.69 0.95
C VAL A 205 -5.49 0.45 0.17
N VAL A 206 -4.27 -0.02 0.43
CA VAL A 206 -3.83 -1.32 -0.05
C VAL A 206 -4.63 -2.39 0.68
N ASP A 207 -5.30 -3.26 -0.08
CA ASP A 207 -6.08 -4.36 0.46
C ASP A 207 -5.23 -5.62 0.60
N GLU A 208 -4.56 -6.00 -0.49
CA GLU A 208 -3.77 -7.22 -0.57
C GLU A 208 -2.52 -6.96 -1.44
N VAL A 209 -1.40 -7.58 -1.06
CA VAL A 209 -0.20 -7.71 -1.88
C VAL A 209 0.09 -9.19 -2.07
N ARG A 210 0.10 -9.65 -3.31
CA ARG A 210 0.40 -11.05 -3.67
C ARG A 210 1.86 -11.19 -4.09
N PRO A 211 2.49 -12.36 -3.85
CA PRO A 211 3.80 -12.63 -4.41
C PRO A 211 3.70 -12.72 -5.94
N PRO A 212 4.68 -12.20 -6.68
CA PRO A 212 4.75 -12.36 -8.12
C PRO A 212 5.15 -13.81 -8.49
N PRO A 213 4.93 -14.24 -9.74
CA PRO A 213 5.23 -15.61 -10.20
C PRO A 213 6.73 -15.86 -10.43
N TYR A 214 7.61 -15.17 -9.70
CA TYR A 214 9.04 -15.24 -9.90
C TYR A 214 9.83 -15.17 -8.60
N GLU A 215 11.00 -15.79 -8.61
CA GLU A 215 11.93 -15.81 -7.49
C GLU A 215 13.36 -15.45 -7.94
N PRO A 216 14.22 -14.94 -7.05
CA PRO A 216 13.91 -14.55 -5.67
C PRO A 216 13.08 -13.25 -5.62
N TRP A 217 12.16 -13.17 -4.65
CA TRP A 217 11.39 -11.95 -4.35
C TRP A 217 11.49 -11.60 -2.87
N SER A 218 11.96 -10.40 -2.58
CA SER A 218 12.19 -9.87 -1.24
C SER A 218 11.83 -8.38 -1.24
N PRO A 219 10.52 -8.04 -1.18
CA PRO A 219 10.06 -6.66 -1.37
C PRO A 219 10.61 -5.73 -0.28
N LEU A 220 11.10 -4.56 -0.69
CA LEU A 220 11.58 -3.54 0.24
C LEU A 220 10.42 -2.60 0.63
N ILE A 221 10.22 -2.37 1.92
CA ILE A 221 9.26 -1.37 2.43
C ILE A 221 10.05 -0.24 3.09
N VAL A 222 9.84 0.99 2.64
CA VAL A 222 10.58 2.17 3.09
C VAL A 222 9.65 3.09 3.90
N ILE A 223 9.96 3.24 5.19
CA ILE A 223 9.22 4.12 6.09
C ILE A 223 10.16 5.23 6.52
N GLY A 224 9.88 6.47 6.10
CA GLY A 224 10.67 7.63 6.54
C GLY A 224 9.95 8.42 7.61
N ASN A 225 10.66 8.73 8.69
CA ASN A 225 10.18 9.63 9.73
C ASN A 225 10.73 11.04 9.47
N ARG A 226 9.86 11.97 9.07
CA ARG A 226 10.24 13.39 8.84
C ARG A 226 10.61 14.16 10.11
N LYS A 227 10.39 13.61 11.31
CA LYS A 227 10.58 14.32 12.58
C LYS A 227 11.90 14.01 13.29
N SER A 228 12.70 13.11 12.75
CA SER A 228 14.01 12.77 13.30
C SER A 228 15.10 13.57 12.56
N GLY A 229 15.75 14.52 13.24
CA GLY A 229 16.96 15.18 12.75
C GLY A 229 16.75 16.27 11.68
N ASN A 230 17.69 16.36 10.74
CA ASN A 230 17.89 17.41 9.73
C ASN A 230 16.97 17.33 8.49
N ASN A 231 15.79 16.71 8.59
CA ASN A 231 14.84 16.48 7.48
C ASN A 231 15.36 15.63 6.30
N GLU A 232 16.53 14.99 6.41
CA GLU A 232 17.09 14.12 5.35
C GLU A 232 16.27 12.86 5.07
N GLY A 233 15.37 12.47 6.00
CA GLY A 233 14.45 11.37 5.79
C GLY A 233 13.56 11.54 4.55
N GLU A 234 13.30 12.78 4.11
CA GLU A 234 12.59 13.04 2.86
C GLU A 234 13.47 12.79 1.63
N ASN A 235 14.74 13.20 1.67
CA ASN A 235 15.69 13.00 0.58
C ASN A 235 15.93 11.52 0.31
N VAL A 236 16.13 10.74 1.39
CA VAL A 236 16.24 9.27 1.29
C VAL A 236 14.97 8.66 0.70
N LEU A 237 13.79 9.07 1.18
CA LEU A 237 12.53 8.60 0.61
C LEU A 237 12.41 8.94 -0.87
N ASN A 238 12.76 10.17 -1.28
CA ASN A 238 12.73 10.60 -2.68
C ASN A 238 13.58 9.70 -3.57
N SER A 239 14.77 9.29 -3.11
CA SER A 239 15.62 8.35 -3.86
C SER A 239 14.90 7.03 -4.14
N PHE A 240 14.24 6.44 -3.13
CA PHE A 240 13.53 5.16 -3.29
C PHE A 240 12.23 5.25 -4.10
N ARG A 241 11.55 6.40 -4.12
CA ARG A 241 10.27 6.60 -4.85
C ARG A 241 10.40 6.38 -6.36
N SER A 242 11.57 6.69 -6.91
CA SER A 242 11.86 6.47 -8.33
C SER A 242 12.00 4.98 -8.68
N TYR A 243 12.44 4.14 -7.73
CA TYR A 243 12.69 2.71 -7.96
C TYR A 243 11.49 1.83 -7.58
N LEU A 244 10.88 2.07 -6.42
CA LEU A 244 9.85 1.18 -5.86
C LEU A 244 8.43 1.54 -6.30
N ASN A 245 7.49 0.63 -6.08
CA ASN A 245 6.06 0.89 -6.27
C ASN A 245 5.56 1.90 -5.22
N PRO A 246 4.63 2.82 -5.57
CA PRO A 246 3.98 3.72 -4.61
C PRO A 246 3.34 3.06 -3.38
N ALA A 247 3.04 1.76 -3.40
CA ALA A 247 2.58 1.00 -2.24
C ALA A 247 3.68 0.74 -1.20
N GLN A 248 4.95 0.83 -1.59
CA GLN A 248 6.09 0.36 -0.79
C GLN A 248 6.75 1.44 0.06
N TYR A 249 6.35 2.70 -0.08
CA TYR A 249 6.92 3.79 0.69
C TYR A 249 5.85 4.60 1.41
N ARG A 250 6.17 5.08 2.61
CA ARG A 250 5.31 6.00 3.34
C ARG A 250 6.07 6.89 4.29
N LEU A 251 5.42 7.98 4.64
CA LEU A 251 5.82 8.83 5.75
C LEU A 251 5.23 8.27 7.03
N GLY A 252 6.05 8.15 8.08
CA GLY A 252 5.57 7.84 9.40
C GLY A 252 4.56 8.89 9.86
N GLN A 253 3.32 8.48 10.15
CA GLN A 253 2.35 9.31 10.86
C GLN A 253 2.57 9.15 12.38
N LYS A 254 2.25 10.20 13.15
CA LYS A 254 2.17 10.09 14.63
C LYS A 254 1.24 8.92 14.96
N GLY A 255 1.74 7.91 15.66
CA GLY A 255 0.95 6.76 16.14
C GLY A 255 1.43 5.39 15.69
N LEU A 256 2.38 5.29 14.76
CA LEU A 256 3.12 4.03 14.55
C LEU A 256 4.33 4.00 15.46
N GLU A 257 4.07 3.83 16.75
CA GLU A 257 5.00 3.08 17.57
C GLU A 257 5.05 1.68 16.95
N LEU A 258 6.11 1.43 16.17
CA LEU A 258 6.57 0.08 15.91
C LEU A 258 6.67 -0.55 17.30
N GLY A 259 5.80 -1.53 17.57
CA GLY A 259 5.78 -2.22 18.85
C GLY A 259 7.22 -2.53 19.25
N ARG A 260 7.63 -1.99 20.41
CA ARG A 260 8.87 -2.44 21.02
C ARG A 260 8.80 -3.97 21.08
N PRO A 261 9.80 -4.70 20.59
CA PRO A 261 9.93 -6.08 21.02
C PRO A 261 10.12 -6.03 22.53
N SER A 262 9.13 -6.54 23.26
CA SER A 262 9.28 -6.86 24.67
C SER A 262 10.37 -7.93 24.75
N PHE A 263 11.54 -7.56 25.23
CA PHE A 263 12.40 -8.47 25.96
C PHE A 263 11.99 -8.41 27.43
#